data_AF-A0A820K454-F1
#
_entry.id   AF-A0A820K454-F1
#
_cell.length_a   1.000
_cell.length_b   1.000
_cell.length_c   1.000
_cell.angle_alpha   90.00
_cell.angle_beta   90.00
_cell.angle_gamma   90.00
#
_symmetry.space_group_name_H-M   'P 1'
#
loop_
_entity.id
_entity.type
_entity.pdbx_description
1 polymer ?
#
loop_
_entity_poly.entity_id
_entity_poly.type
_entity_poly.pdbx_seq_one_letter_code
_entity_poly.pdbx_strand_id
1 'polypeptide(L)'
;MAAKTVSKRDTVVPKGISDDEIDSSESEDEVIQANPNKSVRISEIEMPQFIGILIMTGIYCFPKQGFFWMNTTRVESISSVMSRDRFLEIKKYVHVVDNSKQLNRNDPNFDRAHKLRPLLNIVKENFIKIDKEEKLSVDEQIIPFKGKSIMKQHMPNKPNRWG
;
A
#
# COMPACT_ATOMS: atom_id res chain seq x y z
N MET A 1 -26.53 -40.02 -0.06
CA MET A 1 -27.01 -38.68 -0.43
C MET A 1 -25.93 -38.00 -1.26
N ALA A 2 -26.21 -37.73 -2.53
CA ALA A 2 -25.26 -37.17 -3.47
C ALA A 2 -25.14 -35.65 -3.28
N ALA A 3 -23.92 -35.14 -3.12
CA ALA A 3 -23.63 -33.71 -3.11
C ALA A 3 -23.54 -33.19 -4.55
N LYS A 4 -24.45 -32.28 -4.92
CA LYS A 4 -24.40 -31.56 -6.20
C LYS A 4 -23.29 -30.53 -6.16
N THR A 5 -22.36 -30.65 -7.10
CA THR A 5 -21.33 -29.66 -7.44
C THR A 5 -22.00 -28.43 -8.08
N VAL A 6 -21.74 -27.24 -7.53
CA VAL A 6 -22.16 -25.97 -8.14
C VAL A 6 -21.00 -25.42 -8.97
N SER A 7 -21.31 -25.14 -10.23
CA SER A 7 -20.44 -24.65 -11.30
C SER A 7 -19.75 -23.33 -10.95
N LYS A 8 -18.44 -23.24 -11.21
CA LYS A 8 -17.68 -21.98 -11.22
C LYS A 8 -18.20 -21.12 -12.37
N ARG A 9 -18.47 -19.84 -12.09
CA ARG A 9 -18.70 -18.83 -13.13
C ARG A 9 -17.40 -18.61 -13.88
N ASP A 10 -17.44 -18.74 -15.20
CA ASP A 10 -16.33 -18.50 -16.10
C ASP A 10 -15.99 -17.00 -16.13
N THR A 11 -14.89 -16.63 -15.48
CA THR A 11 -14.18 -15.38 -15.78
C THR A 11 -13.22 -15.65 -16.94
N VAL A 12 -13.48 -15.02 -18.08
CA VAL A 12 -12.58 -15.03 -19.24
C VAL A 12 -11.30 -14.27 -18.87
N VAL A 13 -10.26 -15.02 -18.51
CA VAL A 13 -8.88 -14.53 -18.39
C VAL A 13 -8.33 -14.35 -19.80
N PRO A 14 -7.82 -13.17 -20.19
CA PRO A 14 -7.07 -13.03 -21.43
C PRO A 14 -5.81 -13.91 -21.36
N LYS A 15 -5.73 -14.91 -22.23
CA LYS A 15 -4.57 -15.81 -22.35
C LYS A 15 -3.33 -15.00 -22.75
N GLY A 16 -2.28 -15.12 -21.95
CA GLY A 16 -0.91 -14.77 -22.36
C GLY A 16 -0.10 -13.97 -21.36
N ILE A 17 0.01 -14.43 -20.11
CA ILE A 17 1.20 -14.18 -19.25
C ILE A 17 1.40 -15.49 -18.48
N SER A 18 2.56 -16.13 -18.65
CA SER A 18 2.98 -17.29 -17.86
C SER A 18 3.20 -16.88 -16.41
N ASP A 19 2.78 -17.72 -15.46
CA ASP A 19 2.92 -17.49 -14.02
C ASP A 19 4.38 -17.42 -13.52
N ASP A 20 5.36 -17.63 -14.42
CA ASP A 20 6.80 -17.63 -14.14
C ASP A 20 7.55 -16.34 -14.58
N GLU A 21 6.85 -15.28 -15.01
CA GLU A 21 7.47 -13.98 -15.37
C GLU A 21 7.08 -12.82 -14.43
N ILE A 22 7.13 -13.07 -13.12
CA ILE A 22 7.17 -12.00 -12.11
C ILE A 22 8.52 -12.09 -11.37
N ASP A 23 9.61 -11.82 -12.07
CA ASP A 23 10.86 -11.46 -11.41
C ASP A 23 11.68 -10.46 -12.23
N SER A 24 12.38 -9.59 -11.49
CA SER A 24 13.55 -8.82 -11.90
C SER A 24 13.34 -7.57 -12.77
N SER A 25 12.73 -6.52 -12.20
CA SER A 25 13.29 -5.15 -12.27
C SER A 25 12.30 -4.14 -11.68
N GLU A 26 12.12 -4.14 -10.36
CA GLU A 26 12.06 -2.86 -9.68
C GLU A 26 13.42 -2.74 -9.02
N SER A 27 14.21 -1.76 -9.45
CA SER A 27 15.32 -1.31 -8.63
C SER A 27 14.71 -1.01 -7.27
N GLU A 28 15.07 -1.82 -6.28
CA GLU A 28 14.84 -1.52 -4.88
C GLU A 28 15.69 -0.29 -4.55
N ASP A 29 15.24 0.85 -5.07
CA ASP A 29 15.67 2.13 -4.56
C ASP A 29 15.12 2.14 -3.14
N GLU A 30 15.95 1.70 -2.20
CA GLU A 30 15.81 2.05 -0.80
C GLU A 30 15.34 3.50 -0.81
N VAL A 31 14.15 3.77 -0.25
CA VAL A 31 13.61 5.13 -0.15
C VAL A 31 14.45 5.84 0.92
N ILE A 32 15.71 6.06 0.58
CA ILE A 32 16.65 6.94 1.21
C ILE A 32 16.07 8.31 0.93
N GLN A 33 15.80 9.04 2.00
CA GLN A 33 15.28 10.39 1.97
C GLN A 33 16.06 11.22 0.94
N ALA A 34 15.47 11.41 -0.24
CA ALA A 34 16.12 12.11 -1.33
C ALA A 34 16.07 13.60 -1.04
N ASN A 35 17.03 14.06 -0.25
CA ASN A 35 17.22 15.44 0.16
C ASN A 35 16.12 15.98 1.11
N PRO A 36 16.38 16.07 2.43
CA PRO A 36 15.51 16.72 3.41
C PRO A 36 15.12 18.16 3.06
N ASN A 37 15.92 18.82 2.21
CA ASN A 37 15.81 20.24 1.93
C ASN A 37 14.99 20.57 0.66
N LYS A 38 14.51 19.57 -0.09
CA LYS A 38 13.57 19.80 -1.20
C LYS A 38 12.14 19.67 -0.67
N SER A 39 11.56 20.78 -0.24
CA SER A 39 10.13 20.80 0.12
C SER A 39 9.29 20.60 -1.14
N VAL A 40 8.58 19.46 -1.21
CA VAL A 40 7.49 19.29 -2.16
C VAL A 40 6.33 20.14 -1.65
N ARG A 41 6.08 21.27 -2.30
CA ARG A 41 4.89 22.08 -2.01
C ARG A 41 3.69 21.31 -2.52
N ILE A 42 2.81 20.88 -1.62
CA ILE A 42 1.56 20.19 -1.96
C ILE A 42 0.41 21.16 -1.70
N SER A 43 -0.46 21.35 -2.68
CA SER A 43 -1.69 22.14 -2.51
C SER A 43 -2.75 21.35 -1.75
N GLU A 44 -3.72 22.05 -1.17
CA GLU A 44 -4.80 21.43 -0.39
C GLU A 44 -5.63 20.41 -1.21
N ILE A 45 -5.70 20.60 -2.54
CA ILE A 45 -6.47 19.74 -3.45
C ILE A 45 -5.68 18.48 -3.84
N GLU A 46 -4.35 18.56 -3.88
CA GLU A 46 -3.49 17.46 -4.33
C GLU A 46 -3.48 16.27 -3.37
N MET A 47 -3.58 16.49 -2.06
CA MET A 47 -3.61 15.39 -1.09
C MET A 47 -4.88 14.52 -1.22
N PRO A 48 -6.10 15.09 -1.27
CA PRO A 48 -7.31 14.32 -1.59
C PRO A 48 -7.22 13.60 -2.93
N GLN A 49 -6.68 14.25 -3.97
CA GLN A 49 -6.49 13.62 -5.28
C GLN A 49 -5.51 12.44 -5.22
N PHE A 50 -4.38 12.60 -4.53
CA PHE A 50 -3.38 11.57 -4.32
C PHE A 50 -3.97 10.35 -3.58
N ILE A 51 -4.73 10.58 -2.51
CA ILE A 51 -5.43 9.53 -1.76
C ILE A 51 -6.48 8.85 -2.66
N GLY A 52 -7.25 9.62 -3.42
CA GLY A 52 -8.23 9.09 -4.37
C GLY A 52 -7.58 8.19 -5.43
N ILE A 53 -6.43 8.60 -5.97
CA ILE A 53 -5.65 7.78 -6.90
C ILE A 53 -5.17 6.49 -6.21
N LEU A 54 -4.65 6.55 -4.99
CA LEU A 54 -4.22 5.34 -4.25
C LEU A 54 -5.37 4.32 -4.13
N ILE A 55 -6.56 4.78 -3.74
CA ILE A 55 -7.77 3.94 -3.63
C ILE A 55 -8.11 3.34 -5.00
N MET A 56 -8.15 4.16 -6.06
CA MET A 56 -8.47 3.70 -7.41
C MET A 56 -7.45 2.68 -7.92
N THR A 57 -6.15 2.89 -7.69
CA THR A 57 -5.12 1.91 -8.06
C THR A 57 -5.19 0.61 -7.25
N GLY A 58 -5.83 0.61 -6.08
CA GLY A 58 -6.12 -0.63 -5.35
C GLY A 58 -7.30 -1.42 -5.94
N ILE A 59 -8.23 -0.73 -6.62
CA ILE A 59 -9.36 -1.34 -7.33
C ILE A 59 -8.89 -1.92 -8.67
N TYR A 60 -8.04 -1.19 -9.39
CA TYR A 60 -7.44 -1.64 -10.64
C TYR A 60 -6.16 -2.43 -10.36
N CYS A 61 -6.19 -3.74 -10.54
CA CYS A 61 -5.04 -4.61 -10.29
C CYS A 61 -3.99 -4.61 -11.42
N PHE A 62 -3.45 -3.46 -11.80
CA PHE A 62 -2.34 -3.40 -12.77
C PHE A 62 -1.00 -3.77 -12.11
N PRO A 63 -0.13 -4.52 -12.81
CA PRO A 63 1.13 -5.01 -12.23
C PRO A 63 2.13 -3.89 -11.95
N LYS A 64 2.06 -2.78 -12.69
CA LYS A 64 2.96 -1.63 -12.54
C LYS A 64 2.16 -0.35 -12.46
N GLN A 65 2.52 0.52 -11.50
CA GLN A 65 1.81 1.77 -11.28
C GLN A 65 1.91 2.73 -12.47
N GLY A 66 2.99 2.68 -13.26
CA GLY A 66 3.12 3.51 -14.47
C GLY A 66 2.05 3.25 -15.53
N PHE A 67 1.42 2.06 -15.52
CA PHE A 67 0.47 1.65 -16.56
C PHE A 67 -0.78 2.53 -16.59
N PHE A 68 -1.19 3.11 -15.46
CA PHE A 68 -2.33 4.02 -15.41
C PHE A 68 -2.18 5.27 -16.28
N TRP A 69 -0.93 5.65 -16.63
CA TRP A 69 -0.60 6.83 -17.43
C TRP A 69 -0.03 6.50 -18.82
N MET A 70 0.10 5.22 -19.18
CA MET A 70 0.58 4.81 -20.51
C MET A 70 -0.55 4.92 -21.54
N ASN A 71 -0.25 5.36 -22.76
CA ASN A 71 -1.26 5.56 -23.81
C ASN A 71 -2.15 4.33 -24.08
N THR A 72 -1.61 3.13 -23.98
CA THR A 72 -2.33 1.86 -24.27
C THR A 72 -3.20 1.37 -23.12
N THR A 73 -2.86 1.71 -21.89
CA THR A 73 -3.53 1.23 -20.66
C THR A 73 -4.06 2.39 -19.81
N ARG A 74 -4.22 3.56 -20.44
CA ARG A 74 -4.56 4.81 -19.78
C ARG A 74 -5.90 4.69 -19.08
N VAL A 75 -5.93 5.03 -17.80
CA VAL A 75 -7.17 5.16 -17.04
C VAL A 75 -7.46 6.64 -16.89
N GLU A 76 -8.46 7.15 -17.60
CA GLU A 76 -8.72 8.60 -17.67
C GLU A 76 -9.03 9.19 -16.29
N SER A 77 -9.78 8.47 -15.44
CA SER A 77 -10.11 8.91 -14.08
C SER A 77 -8.92 8.99 -13.13
N ILE A 78 -7.76 8.43 -13.49
CA ILE A 78 -6.50 8.56 -12.74
C ILE A 78 -5.59 9.57 -13.43
N SER A 79 -5.35 9.38 -14.72
CA SER A 79 -4.37 10.15 -15.49
C SER A 79 -4.76 11.61 -15.75
N SER A 80 -6.06 11.93 -15.76
CA SER A 80 -6.54 13.32 -15.86
C SER A 80 -6.45 14.09 -14.54
N VAL A 81 -6.42 13.39 -13.40
CA VAL A 81 -6.45 14.00 -12.07
C VAL A 81 -5.07 14.52 -11.66
N MET A 82 -4.03 13.72 -11.92
CA MET A 82 -2.65 14.06 -11.56
C MET A 82 -1.70 13.40 -12.56
N SER A 83 -0.63 14.10 -12.94
CA SER A 83 0.40 13.49 -13.80
C SER A 83 1.15 12.39 -13.04
N ARG A 84 1.68 11.41 -13.77
CA ARG A 84 2.48 10.31 -13.21
C ARG A 84 3.62 10.83 -12.35
N ASP A 85 4.38 11.78 -12.89
CA ASP A 85 5.60 12.27 -12.25
C ASP A 85 5.27 13.05 -10.97
N ARG A 86 4.14 13.78 -10.97
CA ARG A 86 3.66 14.46 -9.77
C ARG A 86 3.19 13.48 -8.70
N PHE A 87 2.44 12.45 -9.09
CA PHE A 87 2.02 11.38 -8.19
C PHE A 87 3.23 10.68 -7.55
N LEU A 88 4.25 10.34 -8.35
CA LEU A 88 5.48 9.71 -7.87
C LEU A 88 6.30 10.65 -6.98
N GLU A 89 6.37 11.94 -7.29
CA GLU A 89 7.02 12.94 -6.43
C GLU A 89 6.32 12.99 -5.07
N ILE A 90 5.00 13.16 -5.03
CA ILE A 90 4.25 13.17 -3.76
C ILE A 90 4.50 11.86 -3.00
N LYS A 91 4.31 10.69 -3.64
CA LYS A 91 4.50 9.36 -3.03
C LYS A 91 5.87 9.22 -2.37
N LYS A 92 6.93 9.75 -2.98
CA LYS A 92 8.30 9.69 -2.48
C LYS A 92 8.51 10.49 -1.19
N TYR A 93 7.79 11.60 -1.03
CA TYR A 93 8.01 12.57 0.04
C TYR A 93 6.89 12.63 1.09
N VAL A 94 5.85 11.79 0.97
CA VAL A 94 4.79 11.72 1.99
C VAL A 94 5.37 11.26 3.33
N HIS A 95 5.24 12.12 4.34
CA HIS A 95 5.52 11.82 5.73
C HIS A 95 4.35 12.28 6.59
N VAL A 96 3.91 11.44 7.54
CA VAL A 96 2.80 11.76 8.45
C VAL A 96 3.28 12.19 9.84
N VAL A 97 4.60 12.19 10.06
CA VAL A 97 5.26 12.54 11.33
C VAL A 97 6.53 13.33 11.07
N ASP A 98 6.85 14.22 12.00
CA ASP A 98 8.17 14.85 12.10
C ASP A 98 9.21 13.85 12.63
N ASN A 99 10.08 13.39 11.73
CA ASN A 99 11.13 12.41 12.04
C ASN A 99 12.12 12.87 13.12
N SER A 100 12.25 14.18 13.37
CA SER A 100 13.14 14.70 14.43
C SER A 100 12.66 14.34 15.84
N LYS A 101 11.38 13.98 15.98
CA LYS A 101 10.76 13.59 17.25
C LYS A 101 10.90 12.09 17.56
N GLN A 102 11.51 11.33 16.66
CA GLN A 102 11.71 9.90 16.89
C GLN A 102 12.77 9.69 17.97
N LEU A 103 12.41 8.95 19.01
CA LEU A 103 13.34 8.59 20.08
C LEU A 103 14.48 7.72 19.59
N ASN A 104 15.56 7.67 20.37
CA ASN A 104 16.67 6.75 20.12
C ASN A 104 16.19 5.30 20.27
N ARG A 105 16.78 4.37 19.50
CA ARG A 105 16.46 2.93 19.57
C ARG A 105 16.66 2.30 20.95
N ASN A 106 17.56 2.85 21.76
CA ASN A 106 17.84 2.37 23.12
C ASN A 106 16.89 2.95 24.17
N ASP A 107 16.02 3.90 23.78
CA ASP A 107 15.03 4.45 24.69
C ASP A 107 13.93 3.41 24.98
N PRO A 108 13.55 3.17 26.24
CA PRO A 108 12.46 2.26 26.59
C PRO A 108 11.14 2.58 25.90
N ASN A 109 10.91 3.84 25.52
CA ASN A 109 9.70 4.31 24.85
C ASN A 109 9.85 4.35 23.31
N PHE A 110 10.90 3.77 22.75
CA PHE A 110 11.10 3.71 21.31
C PHE A 110 9.96 2.96 20.60
N ASP A 111 9.20 3.68 19.78
CA ASP A 111 8.14 3.11 18.96
C ASP A 111 8.66 2.76 17.55
N ARG A 112 8.74 1.47 17.23
CA ARG A 112 9.14 0.99 15.89
C ARG A 112 8.21 1.49 14.78
N ALA A 113 6.95 1.76 15.11
CA ALA A 113 5.93 2.24 14.19
C ALA A 113 5.72 3.76 14.27
N HIS A 114 6.64 4.52 14.90
CA HIS A 114 6.53 5.96 15.10
C HIS A 114 6.09 6.71 13.84
N LYS A 115 6.72 6.41 12.70
CA LYS A 115 6.44 7.05 11.40
C LYS A 115 5.02 6.85 10.88
N LEU A 116 4.28 5.84 11.35
CA LEU A 116 2.91 5.55 10.97
C LEU A 116 1.91 5.80 12.12
N ARG A 117 2.40 6.09 13.33
CA ARG A 117 1.60 6.13 14.54
C ARG A 117 0.38 7.07 14.45
N PRO A 118 0.48 8.30 13.93
CA PRO A 118 -0.70 9.16 13.81
C PRO A 118 -1.78 8.56 12.92
N LEU A 119 -1.38 7.96 11.79
CA LEU A 119 -2.32 7.32 10.87
C LEU A 119 -3.01 6.13 11.53
N LEU A 120 -2.24 5.28 12.23
CA LEU A 120 -2.80 4.13 12.96
C LEU A 120 -3.77 4.58 14.06
N ASN A 121 -3.46 5.68 14.77
CA ASN A 121 -4.33 6.23 15.79
C ASN A 121 -5.65 6.74 15.18
N ILE A 122 -5.58 7.52 14.10
CA ILE A 122 -6.78 8.02 13.39
C ILE A 122 -7.67 6.85 12.93
N VAL A 123 -7.08 5.81 12.33
CA VAL A 123 -7.84 4.62 11.90
C VAL A 123 -8.47 3.92 13.09
N LYS A 124 -7.69 3.67 14.15
CA LYS A 124 -8.17 3.01 15.38
C LYS A 124 -9.31 3.79 16.02
N GLU A 125 -9.16 5.09 16.19
CA GLU A 125 -10.17 5.96 16.82
C GLU A 125 -11.47 5.97 16.02
N ASN A 126 -11.40 5.94 14.69
CA ASN A 126 -12.60 5.87 13.86
C ASN A 126 -13.23 4.47 13.87
N PHE A 127 -12.44 3.40 13.88
CA PHE A 127 -12.97 2.03 13.92
C PHE A 127 -13.62 1.69 15.26
N ILE A 128 -13.14 2.26 16.37
CA ILE A 128 -13.75 2.07 17.70
C ILE A 128 -15.19 2.58 17.74
N LYS A 129 -15.50 3.64 16.99
CA LYS A 129 -16.84 4.26 16.91
C LYS A 129 -17.86 3.40 16.15
N ILE A 130 -17.40 2.36 15.44
CA ILE A 130 -18.28 1.46 14.70
C ILE A 130 -18.87 0.44 15.68
N ASP A 131 -20.20 0.33 15.66
CA ASP A 131 -20.93 -0.67 16.44
C ASP A 131 -20.52 -2.08 16.02
N LYS A 132 -20.36 -2.96 17.01
CA LYS A 132 -19.89 -4.33 16.79
C LYS A 132 -21.07 -5.29 16.83
N GLU A 133 -21.05 -6.27 15.94
CA GLU A 133 -22.00 -7.39 15.96
C GLU A 133 -21.69 -8.35 17.12
N GLU A 134 -22.64 -9.23 17.45
CA GLU A 134 -22.55 -10.17 18.56
C GLU A 134 -21.41 -11.18 18.42
N LYS A 135 -21.10 -11.60 17.18
CA LYS A 135 -20.13 -12.67 16.90
C LYS A 135 -18.91 -12.11 16.18
N LEU A 136 -17.82 -11.94 16.93
CA LEU A 136 -16.55 -11.43 16.42
C LEU A 136 -15.50 -12.55 16.35
N SER A 137 -14.57 -12.41 15.41
CA SER A 137 -13.36 -13.23 15.33
C SER A 137 -12.13 -12.34 15.24
N VAL A 138 -11.01 -12.82 15.76
CA VAL A 138 -9.71 -12.14 15.73
C VAL A 138 -8.72 -13.12 15.11
N ASP A 139 -8.00 -12.66 14.10
CA ASP A 139 -6.98 -13.43 13.38
C ASP A 139 -5.87 -12.46 12.96
N GLU A 140 -4.67 -13.00 12.73
CA GLU A 140 -3.53 -12.24 12.25
C GLU A 140 -3.52 -12.13 10.72
N GLN A 141 -3.25 -10.92 10.22
CA GLN A 141 -3.05 -10.65 8.80
C GLN A 141 -1.60 -10.26 8.52
N ILE A 142 -1.05 -10.80 7.43
CA ILE A 142 0.26 -10.39 6.89
C ILE A 142 0.06 -9.38 5.78
N ILE A 143 0.82 -8.29 5.85
CA ILE A 143 1.02 -7.37 4.74
C ILE A 143 2.35 -7.74 4.08
N PRO A 144 2.36 -8.28 2.86
CA PRO A 144 3.60 -8.72 2.21
C PRO A 144 4.59 -7.57 2.07
N PHE A 145 5.81 -7.76 2.57
CA PHE A 145 6.86 -6.75 2.49
C PHE A 145 8.23 -7.40 2.30
N LYS A 146 8.89 -7.10 1.16
CA LYS A 146 10.20 -7.66 0.82
C LYS A 146 11.37 -6.83 1.38
N GLY A 147 11.17 -5.54 1.63
CA GLY A 147 12.22 -4.62 2.08
C GLY A 147 12.78 -4.90 3.48
N LYS A 148 13.79 -4.11 3.88
CA LYS A 148 14.41 -4.17 5.21
C LYS A 148 13.53 -3.44 6.23
N SER A 149 13.04 -4.17 7.24
CA SER A 149 12.31 -3.59 8.37
C SER A 149 12.58 -4.40 9.64
N ILE A 150 12.70 -3.70 10.76
CA ILE A 150 12.80 -4.31 12.10
C ILE A 150 11.48 -4.91 12.58
N MET A 151 10.37 -4.61 11.89
CA MET A 151 9.05 -5.16 12.18
C MET A 151 8.70 -6.36 11.31
N LYS A 152 9.53 -6.69 10.31
CA LYS A 152 9.29 -7.80 9.39
C LYS A 152 9.37 -9.13 10.13
N GLN A 153 8.38 -9.98 9.94
CA GLN A 153 8.24 -11.30 10.53
C GLN A 153 8.18 -12.38 9.44
N HIS A 154 8.56 -13.61 9.82
CA HIS A 154 8.40 -14.79 8.99
C HIS A 154 7.29 -15.68 9.54
N MET A 155 6.31 -16.02 8.69
CA MET A 155 5.20 -16.89 9.04
C MET A 155 5.05 -17.98 7.96
N PRO A 156 5.57 -19.20 8.19
CA PRO A 156 5.72 -20.22 7.16
C PRO A 156 4.40 -20.72 6.57
N ASN A 157 3.32 -20.64 7.35
CA ASN A 157 2.01 -21.21 7.00
C ASN A 157 1.08 -20.24 6.24
N LYS A 158 1.52 -19.00 6.00
CA LYS A 158 0.74 -18.02 5.23
C LYS A 158 1.22 -18.00 3.77
N PRO A 159 0.34 -17.72 2.78
CA PRO A 159 0.73 -17.70 1.36
C PRO A 159 1.92 -16.78 1.07
N ASN A 160 1.91 -15.60 1.69
CA ASN A 160 3.06 -14.69 1.73
C ASN A 160 3.75 -14.84 3.08
N ARG A 161 4.95 -15.43 3.08
CA ARG A 161 5.65 -15.81 4.33
C ARG A 161 6.36 -14.65 5.02
N TRP A 162 6.56 -13.52 4.35
CA TRP A 162 7.33 -12.39 4.84
C TRP A 162 6.48 -11.11 4.82
N GLY A 163 6.41 -10.40 5.95
CA GLY A 163 5.71 -9.13 6.10
C GLY A 163 6.00 -8.47 7.43
#